data_AF-A0A8I2G692-F1
#
_entry.id   AF-A0A8I2G692-F1
#
_cell.length_a   1.000
_cell.length_b   1.000
_cell.length_c   1.000
_cell.angle_alpha   90.00
_cell.angle_beta   90.00
_cell.angle_gamma   90.00
#
_symmetry.space_group_name_H-M   'P 1'
#
loop_
_entity.id
_entity.type
_entity.pdbx_description
1 polymer ?
#
loop_
_entity_poly.entity_id
_entity_poly.type
_entity_poly.pdbx_seq_one_letter_code
_entity_poly.pdbx_strand_id
1 'polypeptide(L)'
;MGDVRGILEFSIAIIVVIVVISIIYRLVEKKRRRDVRKKFRSFTDRHPVLQKNLRAVPRVVVPESLEVLLTLTDTEYYGLKAYAIDMSLSGFSAKPDFPLKRLPVETVLTNVLVVTPINTFVIKEMKTVRIDHQIDKRLIAFHIEKVDEDQFENLKQFIAHLDEFLKKKKEEEHVL
;
A
#
# COMPACT_ATOMS: atom_id res chain seq x y z
N MET A 1 20.97 44.74 -22.52
CA MET A 1 19.71 43.99 -22.80
C MET A 1 19.94 42.59 -23.38
N GLY A 2 21.17 42.03 -23.38
CA GLY A 2 21.46 40.67 -23.86
C GLY A 2 21.41 39.58 -22.77
N ASP A 3 21.78 39.89 -21.53
CA ASP A 3 21.94 38.89 -20.45
C ASP A 3 20.62 38.32 -19.93
N VAL A 4 19.57 39.14 -19.82
CA VAL A 4 18.27 38.68 -19.29
C VAL A 4 17.63 37.64 -20.20
N ARG A 5 17.81 37.78 -21.53
CA ARG A 5 17.26 36.86 -22.51
C ARG A 5 17.99 35.52 -22.51
N GLY A 6 19.33 35.54 -22.42
CA GLY A 6 20.14 34.32 -22.29
C GLY A 6 19.86 33.54 -21.01
N ILE A 7 19.71 34.24 -19.87
CA ILE A 7 19.35 33.61 -18.58
C ILE A 7 17.95 32.99 -18.64
N LEU A 8 16.99 33.66 -19.31
CA LEU A 8 15.62 33.16 -19.46
C LEU A 8 15.57 31.91 -20.35
N GLU A 9 16.25 31.92 -21.49
CA GLU A 9 16.34 30.78 -22.41
C GLU A 9 17.03 29.57 -21.74
N PHE A 10 18.10 29.78 -20.97
CA PHE A 10 18.76 28.73 -20.20
C PHE A 10 17.87 28.15 -19.09
N SER A 11 17.14 29.01 -18.37
CA SER A 11 16.22 28.58 -17.31
C SER A 11 15.06 27.74 -17.87
N ILE A 12 14.51 28.14 -19.02
CA ILE A 12 13.46 27.38 -19.71
C ILE A 12 14.00 26.00 -20.15
N ALA A 13 15.22 25.94 -20.71
CA ALA A 13 15.84 24.67 -21.10
C ALA A 13 15.99 23.71 -19.90
N ILE A 14 16.43 24.21 -18.74
CA ILE A 14 16.52 23.41 -17.50
C ILE A 14 15.14 22.88 -17.08
N ILE A 15 14.11 23.74 -17.07
CA ILE A 15 12.75 23.33 -16.70
C ILE A 15 12.25 22.22 -17.62
N VAL A 16 12.46 22.35 -18.94
CA VAL A 16 12.06 21.33 -19.92
C VAL A 16 12.76 20.00 -19.63
N VAL A 17 14.08 20.02 -19.36
CA VAL A 17 14.83 18.81 -18.99
C VAL A 17 14.27 18.18 -17.71
N ILE A 18 14.01 18.96 -16.65
CA ILE A 18 13.45 18.46 -15.39
C ILE A 18 12.06 17.84 -15.62
N VAL A 19 11.22 18.47 -16.44
CA VAL A 19 9.89 17.96 -16.78
C VAL A 19 10.00 16.64 -17.54
N VAL A 20 10.89 16.55 -18.53
CA VAL A 20 11.13 15.32 -19.30
C VAL A 20 11.62 14.19 -18.39
N ILE A 21 12.61 14.45 -17.54
CA ILE A 21 13.12 13.48 -16.56
C ILE A 21 11.98 13.03 -15.63
N SER A 22 11.15 13.96 -15.15
CA SER A 22 10.02 13.66 -14.28
C SER A 22 8.98 12.78 -14.97
N ILE A 23 8.70 13.01 -16.26
CA ILE A 23 7.77 12.18 -17.05
C ILE A 23 8.35 10.77 -17.25
N ILE A 24 9.62 10.66 -17.66
CA ILE A 24 10.30 9.37 -17.86
C ILE A 24 10.29 8.58 -16.55
N TYR A 25 10.65 9.22 -15.45
CA TYR A 25 10.62 8.60 -14.12
C TYR A 25 9.23 8.06 -13.78
N ARG A 26 8.17 8.85 -13.99
CA ARG A 26 6.78 8.41 -13.76
C ARG A 26 6.39 7.22 -14.66
N LEU A 27 6.82 7.21 -15.91
CA LEU A 27 6.52 6.11 -16.85
C LEU A 27 7.21 4.81 -16.43
N VAL A 28 8.50 4.89 -16.07
CA VAL A 28 9.28 3.75 -15.57
C VAL A 28 8.67 3.22 -14.27
N GLU A 29 8.32 4.11 -13.35
CA GLU A 29 7.72 3.74 -12.07
C GLU A 29 6.36 3.05 -12.28
N LYS A 30 5.51 3.59 -13.16
CA LYS A 30 4.23 2.97 -13.51
C LYS A 30 4.40 1.58 -14.11
N LYS A 31 5.40 1.40 -14.98
CA LYS A 31 5.74 0.10 -15.57
C LYS A 31 6.21 -0.88 -14.49
N ARG A 32 7.16 -0.47 -13.64
CA ARG A 32 7.69 -1.26 -12.52
C ARG A 32 6.57 -1.76 -11.61
N ARG A 33 5.64 -0.88 -11.21
CA ARG A 33 4.51 -1.25 -10.34
C ARG A 33 3.58 -2.28 -10.99
N ARG A 34 3.30 -2.11 -12.28
CA ARG A 34 2.48 -3.07 -13.05
C ARG A 34 3.16 -4.43 -13.14
N ASP A 35 4.46 -4.45 -13.37
CA ASP A 35 5.23 -5.69 -13.50
C ASP A 35 5.29 -6.45 -12.17
N VAL A 36 5.49 -5.76 -11.03
CA VAL A 36 5.44 -6.40 -9.71
C VAL A 36 4.06 -6.99 -9.42
N ARG A 37 2.97 -6.27 -9.72
CA ARG A 37 1.61 -6.79 -9.56
C ARG A 37 1.34 -8.03 -10.42
N LYS A 38 1.78 -8.02 -11.68
CA LYS A 38 1.69 -9.19 -12.56
C LYS A 38 2.48 -10.38 -12.04
N LYS A 39 3.71 -10.14 -11.57
CA LYS A 39 4.55 -11.18 -10.96
C LYS A 39 3.90 -11.76 -9.70
N PHE A 40 3.34 -10.91 -8.84
CA PHE A 40 2.66 -11.34 -7.63
C PHE A 40 1.44 -12.21 -7.95
N ARG A 41 0.55 -11.77 -8.86
CA ARG A 41 -0.59 -12.59 -9.32
C ARG A 41 -0.13 -13.94 -9.88
N SER A 42 0.87 -13.92 -10.76
CA SER A 42 1.37 -15.17 -11.34
C SER A 42 2.09 -16.08 -10.33
N PHE A 43 2.64 -15.50 -9.26
CA PHE A 43 3.20 -16.25 -8.13
C PHE A 43 2.10 -16.96 -7.34
N THR A 44 1.02 -16.26 -7.00
CA THR A 44 -0.11 -16.83 -6.26
C THR A 44 -0.79 -17.96 -7.02
N ASP A 45 -0.95 -17.81 -8.34
CA ASP A 45 -1.54 -18.86 -9.20
C ASP A 45 -0.70 -20.15 -9.22
N ARG A 46 0.62 -20.01 -9.05
CA ARG A 46 1.59 -21.14 -9.10
C ARG A 46 1.89 -21.75 -7.74
N HIS A 47 1.60 -21.04 -6.65
CA HIS A 47 1.92 -21.45 -5.28
C HIS A 47 0.67 -21.34 -4.42
N PRO A 48 -0.35 -22.19 -4.63
CA PRO A 48 -1.52 -22.20 -3.75
C PRO A 48 -1.06 -22.43 -2.31
N VAL A 49 -1.58 -21.64 -1.36
CA VAL A 49 -1.21 -21.75 0.06
C VAL A 49 -1.66 -23.13 0.56
N LEU A 50 -0.74 -24.09 0.60
CA LEU A 50 -0.92 -25.31 1.37
C LEU A 50 -1.02 -24.88 2.83
N GLN A 51 -2.02 -25.40 3.55
CA GLN A 51 -2.34 -25.09 4.96
C GLN A 51 -1.11 -25.23 5.88
N LYS A 52 -0.19 -24.26 5.84
CA LYS A 52 0.84 -24.08 6.85
C LYS A 52 0.16 -23.46 8.07
N ASN A 53 0.81 -23.59 9.21
CA ASN A 53 0.32 -23.08 10.47
C ASN A 53 0.31 -21.54 10.44
N LEU A 54 -0.79 -20.96 9.94
CA LEU A 54 -1.00 -19.51 9.77
C LEU A 54 -1.07 -18.76 11.11
N ARG A 55 -1.01 -19.47 12.24
CA ARG A 55 -1.02 -18.91 13.60
C ARG A 55 0.19 -18.02 13.91
N ALA A 56 1.27 -18.11 13.12
CA ALA A 56 2.52 -17.38 13.35
C ALA A 56 2.86 -16.36 12.26
N VAL A 57 1.88 -15.89 11.48
CA VAL A 57 2.16 -14.93 10.40
C VAL A 57 2.58 -13.58 11.01
N PRO A 58 3.86 -13.18 10.85
CA PRO A 58 4.35 -11.94 11.42
C PRO A 58 3.76 -10.75 10.67
N ARG A 59 3.98 -9.55 11.19
CA ARG A 59 3.66 -8.32 10.47
C ARG A 59 4.51 -8.24 9.20
N VAL A 60 3.86 -8.16 8.03
CA VAL A 60 4.53 -8.16 6.72
C VAL A 60 4.48 -6.76 6.12
N VAL A 61 5.63 -6.27 5.64
CA VAL A 61 5.72 -4.98 4.94
C VAL A 61 5.12 -5.13 3.54
N VAL A 62 4.20 -4.23 3.19
CA VAL A 62 3.56 -4.18 1.87
C VAL A 62 4.39 -3.28 0.95
N PRO A 63 4.96 -3.81 -0.15
CA PRO A 63 5.59 -2.97 -1.15
C PRO A 63 4.59 -1.98 -1.74
N GLU A 64 4.96 -0.69 -1.83
CA GLU A 64 4.11 0.36 -2.41
C GLU A 64 3.60 0.00 -3.82
N SER A 65 4.36 -0.80 -4.56
CA SER A 65 4.02 -1.28 -5.89
C SER A 65 2.78 -2.18 -5.97
N LEU A 66 2.42 -2.86 -4.87
CA LEU A 66 1.22 -3.69 -4.78
C LEU A 66 -0.06 -2.88 -4.56
N GLU A 67 0.04 -1.64 -4.05
CA GLU A 67 -1.10 -0.73 -3.85
C GLU A 67 -2.27 -1.38 -3.11
N VAL A 68 -2.02 -1.98 -1.94
CA VAL A 68 -3.10 -2.47 -1.08
C VAL A 68 -3.85 -1.27 -0.52
N LEU A 69 -5.13 -1.15 -0.90
CA LEU A 69 -5.95 0.03 -0.66
C LEU A 69 -7.04 -0.28 0.35
N LEU A 70 -7.08 0.48 1.44
CA LEU A 70 -8.18 0.52 2.39
C LEU A 70 -9.12 1.65 1.97
N THR A 71 -10.38 1.33 1.71
CA THR A 71 -11.43 2.32 1.42
C THR A 71 -12.46 2.31 2.54
N LEU A 72 -12.63 3.46 3.18
CA LEU A 72 -13.62 3.64 4.23
C LEU A 72 -15.01 3.75 3.59
N THR A 73 -15.93 2.91 4.03
CA THR A 73 -17.31 2.85 3.52
C THR A 73 -18.33 3.33 4.54
N ASP A 74 -17.88 3.67 5.75
CA ASP A 74 -18.72 4.28 6.78
C ASP A 74 -19.30 5.59 6.27
N THR A 75 -20.56 5.90 6.60
CA THR A 75 -21.26 7.10 6.12
C THR A 75 -20.52 8.39 6.45
N GLU A 76 -19.86 8.48 7.61
CA GLU A 76 -19.13 9.69 8.02
C GLU A 76 -17.81 9.85 7.26
N TYR A 77 -17.15 8.74 6.97
CA TYR A 77 -15.80 8.70 6.39
C TYR A 77 -15.80 8.17 4.95
N TYR A 78 -16.95 8.21 4.30
CA TYR A 78 -17.17 7.54 3.02
C TYR A 78 -16.19 8.02 1.95
N GLY A 79 -15.53 7.06 1.30
CA GLY A 79 -14.62 7.31 0.19
C GLY A 79 -13.23 7.80 0.58
N LEU A 80 -12.94 7.98 1.87
CA LEU A 80 -11.57 8.19 2.35
C LEU A 80 -10.73 6.94 2.10
N LYS A 81 -9.46 7.13 1.70
CA LYS A 81 -8.58 5.99 1.36
C LYS A 81 -7.25 6.04 2.08
N ALA A 82 -6.70 4.87 2.35
CA ALA A 82 -5.37 4.73 2.89
C ALA A 82 -4.65 3.56 2.21
N TYR A 83 -3.34 3.69 2.02
CA TYR A 83 -2.50 2.66 1.40
C TYR A 83 -1.77 1.90 2.49
N ALA A 84 -1.94 0.57 2.55
CA ALA A 84 -1.25 -0.24 3.54
C ALA A 84 0.27 -0.17 3.33
N ILE A 85 0.99 0.03 4.42
CA ILE A 85 2.45 -0.03 4.51
C ILE A 85 2.89 -1.36 5.09
N ASP A 86 2.11 -1.88 6.04
CA ASP A 86 2.32 -3.18 6.63
C ASP A 86 0.97 -3.77 7.05
N MET A 87 0.95 -5.09 7.23
CA MET A 87 -0.26 -5.85 7.56
C MET A 87 0.06 -7.01 8.50
N SER A 88 -0.85 -7.30 9.41
CA SER A 88 -0.88 -8.52 10.20
C SER A 88 -2.32 -9.04 10.26
N LEU A 89 -2.52 -10.19 10.92
CA LEU A 89 -3.87 -10.70 11.20
C LEU A 89 -4.65 -9.84 12.20
N SER A 90 -3.97 -8.95 12.92
CA SER A 90 -4.56 -8.09 13.95
C SER A 90 -4.71 -6.63 13.52
N GLY A 91 -4.17 -6.21 12.37
CA GLY A 91 -4.22 -4.81 11.99
C GLY A 91 -3.35 -4.39 10.81
N PHE A 92 -3.35 -3.08 10.57
CA PHE A 92 -2.68 -2.44 9.44
C PHE A 92 -1.95 -1.17 9.92
N SER A 93 -0.78 -0.88 9.37
CA SER A 93 -0.33 0.52 9.23
C SER A 93 -0.67 0.99 7.82
N ALA A 94 -1.19 2.20 7.69
CA ALA A 94 -1.46 2.77 6.38
C ALA A 94 -1.07 4.25 6.27
N LYS A 95 -0.76 4.66 5.05
CA LYS A 95 -0.57 6.04 4.65
C LYS A 95 -1.91 6.59 4.13
N PRO A 96 -2.53 7.56 4.80
CA PRO A 96 -3.79 8.14 4.35
C PRO A 96 -3.58 9.05 3.13
N ASP A 97 -4.54 9.05 2.22
CA ASP A 97 -4.60 10.01 1.10
C ASP A 97 -5.33 11.33 1.46
N PHE A 98 -5.76 11.43 2.72
CA PHE A 98 -6.53 12.54 3.27
C PHE A 98 -5.80 13.23 4.45
N PRO A 99 -6.25 14.43 4.88
CA PRO A 99 -5.72 15.09 6.07
C PRO A 99 -6.04 14.30 7.35
N LEU A 100 -5.05 14.12 8.24
CA LEU A 100 -5.19 13.31 9.47
C LEU A 100 -6.34 13.75 10.38
N LYS A 101 -6.66 15.05 10.40
CA LYS A 101 -7.78 15.60 11.20
C LYS A 101 -9.14 15.03 10.83
N ARG A 102 -9.27 14.41 9.64
CA ARG A 102 -10.52 13.79 9.19
C ARG A 102 -10.82 12.45 9.85
N LEU A 103 -9.85 11.84 10.53
CA LEU A 103 -10.04 10.54 11.15
C LEU A 103 -9.40 10.53 12.53
N PRO A 104 -10.18 10.70 13.62
CA PRO A 104 -9.67 10.67 14.98
C PRO A 104 -9.07 9.31 15.38
N VAL A 105 -8.31 9.29 16.49
CA VAL A 105 -7.92 8.06 17.18
C VAL A 105 -9.13 7.52 17.94
N GLU A 106 -9.17 6.20 18.15
CA GLU A 106 -10.27 5.46 18.78
C GLU A 106 -11.58 5.41 17.97
N THR A 107 -11.56 5.91 16.73
CA THR A 107 -12.70 5.80 15.80
C THR A 107 -12.87 4.35 15.36
N VAL A 108 -14.08 3.83 15.55
CA VAL A 108 -14.48 2.53 15.01
C VAL A 108 -15.07 2.74 13.63
N LEU A 109 -14.49 2.06 12.64
CA LEU A 109 -14.86 2.11 11.24
C LEU A 109 -15.59 0.82 10.87
N THR A 110 -16.72 0.96 10.18
CA THR A 110 -17.53 -0.18 9.74
C THR A 110 -17.32 -0.51 8.27
N ASN A 111 -17.31 -1.82 7.96
CA ASN A 111 -17.28 -2.39 6.60
C ASN A 111 -16.13 -1.93 5.70
N VAL A 112 -14.95 -1.69 6.28
CA VAL A 112 -13.78 -1.19 5.53
C VAL A 112 -13.38 -2.17 4.42
N LEU A 113 -13.37 -1.67 3.19
CA LEU A 113 -13.04 -2.44 2.00
C LEU A 113 -11.52 -2.47 1.81
N VAL A 114 -10.93 -3.66 1.76
CA VAL A 114 -9.51 -3.86 1.48
C VAL A 114 -9.35 -4.45 0.10
N VAL A 115 -8.78 -3.67 -0.81
CA VAL A 115 -8.53 -4.06 -2.20
C VAL A 115 -7.06 -4.43 -2.34
N THR A 116 -6.79 -5.67 -2.74
CA THR A 116 -5.44 -6.18 -3.01
C THR A 116 -5.26 -6.49 -4.50
N PRO A 117 -4.03 -6.80 -4.95
CA PRO A 117 -3.83 -7.27 -6.31
C PRO A 117 -4.57 -8.56 -6.67
N ILE A 118 -4.88 -9.45 -5.73
CA ILE A 118 -5.41 -10.78 -6.02
C ILE A 118 -6.87 -10.97 -5.58
N ASN A 119 -7.32 -10.22 -4.57
CA ASN A 119 -8.66 -10.35 -4.02
C ASN A 119 -9.13 -9.01 -3.42
N THR A 120 -10.38 -9.00 -2.97
CA THR A 120 -10.96 -7.91 -2.20
C THR A 120 -11.70 -8.53 -1.04
N PHE A 121 -11.51 -7.99 0.15
CA PHE A 121 -12.19 -8.47 1.36
C PHE A 121 -12.64 -7.30 2.24
N VAL A 122 -13.59 -7.57 3.11
CA VAL A 122 -14.23 -6.58 3.98
C VAL A 122 -13.85 -6.84 5.44
N ILE A 123 -13.35 -5.80 6.11
CA ILE A 123 -13.16 -5.80 7.55
C ILE A 123 -14.41 -5.15 8.18
N LYS A 124 -15.13 -5.93 8.97
CA LYS A 124 -16.43 -5.53 9.51
C LYS A 124 -16.31 -4.38 10.49
N GLU A 125 -15.37 -4.48 11.42
CA GLU A 125 -15.07 -3.42 12.39
C GLU A 125 -13.55 -3.27 12.53
N MET A 126 -13.08 -2.04 12.36
CA MET A 126 -11.68 -1.70 12.46
C MET A 126 -11.52 -0.40 13.24
N LYS A 127 -10.64 -0.39 14.24
CA LYS A 127 -10.44 0.75 15.13
C LYS A 127 -9.15 1.48 14.81
N THR A 128 -9.18 2.81 14.76
CA THR A 128 -7.96 3.62 14.70
C THR A 128 -7.28 3.61 16.06
N VAL A 129 -6.04 3.16 16.14
CA VAL A 129 -5.32 3.02 17.42
C VAL A 129 -4.19 4.02 17.60
N ARG A 130 -3.62 4.52 16.50
CA ARG A 130 -2.54 5.49 16.55
C ARG A 130 -2.49 6.32 15.29
N ILE A 131 -2.12 7.59 15.44
CA ILE A 131 -1.82 8.49 14.33
C ILE A 131 -0.44 9.07 14.59
N ASP A 132 0.52 8.80 13.70
CA ASP A 132 1.86 9.35 13.80
C ASP A 132 2.05 10.46 12.76
N HIS A 133 2.59 11.58 13.24
CA HIS A 133 2.99 12.71 12.40
C HIS A 133 4.51 12.86 12.46
N GLN A 134 5.22 12.32 11.49
CA GLN A 134 6.63 12.61 11.28
C GLN A 134 6.78 13.58 10.10
N ILE A 135 7.87 14.37 10.12
CA ILE A 135 8.27 15.21 8.99
C ILE A 135 8.36 14.27 7.78
N ASP A 136 7.49 14.50 6.80
CA ASP A 136 7.30 13.72 5.55
C ASP A 136 6.54 12.39 5.60
N LYS A 137 6.08 11.92 6.78
CA LYS A 137 5.30 10.67 6.89
C LYS A 137 4.08 10.84 7.79
N ARG A 138 2.90 10.68 7.17
CA ARG A 138 1.60 10.55 7.83
C ARG A 138 1.26 9.08 7.91
N LEU A 139 1.04 8.56 9.11
CA LEU A 139 0.72 7.15 9.34
C LEU A 139 -0.49 7.04 10.23
N ILE A 140 -1.36 6.07 9.92
CA ILE A 140 -2.47 5.67 10.78
C ILE A 140 -2.32 4.17 11.01
N ALA A 141 -2.36 3.76 12.28
CA ALA A 141 -2.42 2.38 12.67
C ALA A 141 -3.88 2.01 12.97
N PHE A 142 -4.28 0.85 12.48
CA PHE A 142 -5.60 0.29 12.62
C PHE A 142 -5.53 -1.09 13.29
N HIS A 143 -6.46 -1.35 14.19
CA HIS A 143 -6.69 -2.67 14.79
C HIS A 143 -7.96 -3.28 14.22
N ILE A 144 -7.91 -4.56 13.83
CA ILE A 144 -9.10 -5.31 13.41
C ILE A 144 -9.83 -5.77 14.68
N GLU A 145 -11.05 -5.28 14.88
CA GLU A 145 -11.93 -5.71 15.98
C GLU A 145 -12.77 -6.90 15.56
N LYS A 146 -13.29 -6.86 14.32
CA LYS A 146 -14.20 -7.90 13.81
C LYS A 146 -14.04 -8.09 12.31
N VAL A 147 -14.06 -9.35 11.91
CA VAL A 147 -13.99 -9.80 10.52
C VAL A 147 -14.73 -11.12 10.42
N ASP A 148 -15.50 -11.30 9.34
CA ASP A 148 -16.22 -12.55 9.10
C ASP A 148 -15.22 -13.67 8.69
N GLU A 149 -15.54 -14.93 8.97
CA GLU A 149 -14.57 -16.04 8.91
C GLU A 149 -13.98 -16.25 7.50
N ASP A 150 -14.82 -16.16 6.47
CA ASP A 150 -14.42 -16.26 5.07
C ASP A 150 -13.49 -15.10 4.66
N GLN A 151 -13.80 -13.88 5.11
CA GLN A 151 -12.99 -12.69 4.88
C GLN A 151 -11.65 -12.77 5.62
N PHE A 152 -11.64 -13.34 6.83
CA PHE A 152 -10.43 -13.55 7.61
C PHE A 152 -9.51 -14.59 6.95
N GLU A 153 -10.07 -15.62 6.33
CA GLU A 153 -9.30 -16.61 5.59
C GLU A 153 -8.68 -16.02 4.31
N ASN A 154 -9.41 -15.13 3.61
CA ASN A 154 -8.87 -14.34 2.50
C ASN A 154 -7.69 -13.45 2.93
N LEU A 155 -7.79 -12.80 4.10
CA LEU A 155 -6.71 -11.99 4.68
C LEU A 155 -5.48 -12.87 4.99
N LYS A 156 -5.67 -14.00 5.66
CA LYS A 156 -4.58 -14.93 5.98
C LYS A 156 -3.86 -15.43 4.73
N GLN A 157 -4.60 -15.87 3.73
CA GLN A 157 -4.03 -16.34 2.47
C GLN A 157 -3.24 -15.24 1.76
N PHE A 158 -3.78 -14.03 1.72
CA PHE A 158 -3.08 -12.89 1.13
C PHE A 158 -1.76 -12.59 1.85
N ILE A 159 -1.75 -12.53 3.19
CA ILE A 159 -0.52 -12.25 3.94
C ILE A 159 0.50 -13.39 3.77
N ALA A 160 0.05 -14.65 3.75
CA ALA A 160 0.94 -15.79 3.51
C ALA A 160 1.62 -15.72 2.14
N HIS A 161 0.86 -15.45 1.08
CA HIS A 161 1.43 -15.23 -0.25
C HIS A 161 2.39 -14.06 -0.29
N LEU A 162 2.06 -12.96 0.41
CA LEU A 162 2.92 -11.79 0.48
C LEU A 162 4.26 -12.11 1.16
N ASP A 163 4.23 -12.80 2.31
CA ASP A 163 5.44 -13.22 3.03
C ASP A 163 6.34 -14.12 2.18
N GLU A 164 5.77 -15.16 1.54
CA GLU A 164 6.53 -16.08 0.68
C GLU A 164 7.09 -15.37 -0.57
N PHE A 165 6.32 -14.48 -1.19
CA PHE A 165 6.77 -13.70 -2.34
C PHE A 165 7.96 -12.80 -1.99
N LEU A 166 7.92 -12.16 -0.82
CA LEU A 166 9.00 -11.28 -0.35
C LEU A 166 10.26 -12.06 0.03
N LYS A 167 10.11 -13.22 0.69
CA LYS A 167 11.23 -14.12 1.00
C LYS A 167 11.95 -14.57 -0.26
N LYS A 168 11.20 -15.06 -1.26
CA LYS A 168 11.76 -15.49 -2.54
C LYS A 168 12.47 -14.37 -3.28
N LYS A 169 11.89 -13.17 -3.32
CA LYS A 169 12.52 -12.00 -3.95
C LYS A 169 13.85 -11.64 -3.26
N LYS A 170 13.92 -11.74 -1.93
CA LYS A 170 15.14 -11.48 -1.17
C LYS A 170 16.22 -12.52 -1.45
N GLU A 171 15.84 -13.79 -1.56
CA GLU A 171 16.77 -14.87 -1.94
C GLU A 171 17.34 -14.66 -3.35
N GLU A 172 16.51 -14.28 -4.32
CA GLU A 172 16.94 -13.96 -5.69
C GLU A 172 17.92 -12.76 -5.76
N GLU A 173 17.80 -11.79 -4.85
CA GLU A 173 18.69 -10.62 -4.75
C GLU A 173 20.04 -10.94 -4.10
N HIS A 174 20.16 -12.00 -3.29
CA HIS A 174 21.41 -12.41 -2.62
C HIS A 174 22.28 -13.38 -3.44
N VAL A 175 21.77 -13.85 -4.58
CA VAL A 175 22.47 -14.80 -5.49
C VAL A 175 23.18 -14.06 -6.65
N LEU A 176 23.04 -12.73 -6.73
CA LEU A 176 23.70 -11.84 -7.69
C LEU A 176 24.73 -10.96 -7.00
#